data_AF-A0A218UJC7-F1
#
_entry.id   AF-A0A218UJC7-F1
#
_cell.length_a   1.000
_cell.length_b   1.000
_cell.length_c   1.000
_cell.angle_alpha   90.00
_cell.angle_beta   90.00
_cell.angle_gamma   90.00
#
_symmetry.space_group_name_H-M   'P 1'
#
loop_
_entity.id
_entity.type
_entity.pdbx_description
1 polymer ?
#
loop_
_entity_poly.entity_id
_entity_poly.type
_entity_poly.pdbx_seq_one_letter_code
_entity_poly.pdbx_strand_id
1 'polypeptide(L)'
;MEASGDPEEPSLPLALTRFQVSEEFGFLLPDPLTELPAPYGPWMDIARELPQLITSHRLRARVHQMPQLSTQQLRGREELHLAHLVLSFITMGYVWQEGEEGTMQVLPRNLAVPFWEVSQALGLPPILSHADFVLANWRRKDPNGNLDTIVTLPGGESLRGFILVTLLVEKAAVPGIKAITQALGAIVQCDEEALHRALEELAGAIEAMSKALRRMHDYVDPEVFYSVIRIFLSGWKDNPAMAQGLIYEGVSLEPMAFSGGSAAQSTVLHAFDELLGICHREDSAAFLRRMRQYMPPAHRAFVEEIHGAVSLRQLVLSSGDARLRAAFNRCVAALADFRSYHITIVTKYIAAAAAKAKARRAEPSARAGPSAGKPPSALEAKGTGGSHIFSFLKSIRDTTREGMISTGSRIPRSLVQGQPDREAPPTLLQIFPMISDGQACVMEKEAWYMPKVASPGHTFDAPNLTEPHQPWDQPAGGGQPCLPGSLGNAQPPSSFSSSLPLNTGPGASTARVPPLEPGPEPAEPTSMKAKPSSSAPAMSTSLRVSPSVHGYRFDTALRKKAAANIFESINEASLQKLFKNSGDKKAEERAKIILATDQDMEEKTRALMALKQRRKDKLLQFLTFRKYSIKVH
;
A
#
# COMPACT_ATOMS: atom_id res chain seq x y z
N MET A 1 -5.86 62.30 7.41
CA MET A 1 -6.30 60.89 7.55
C MET A 1 -5.04 60.09 7.73
N GLU A 2 -4.88 59.45 8.88
CA GLU A 2 -3.77 58.55 9.15
C GLU A 2 -4.05 57.20 8.50
N ALA A 3 -3.04 56.59 7.88
CA ALA A 3 -3.15 55.24 7.34
C ALA A 3 -2.66 54.26 8.41
N SER A 4 -3.59 53.60 9.09
CA SER A 4 -3.30 52.49 10.00
C SER A 4 -2.84 51.27 9.21
N GLY A 5 -1.54 51.19 8.95
CA GLY A 5 -0.91 49.96 8.48
C GLY A 5 -0.72 49.01 9.65
N ASP A 6 -1.62 48.04 9.81
CA ASP A 6 -1.35 46.89 10.67
C ASP A 6 -0.13 46.13 10.13
N PRO A 7 0.84 45.74 10.97
CA PRO A 7 1.94 44.89 10.55
C PRO A 7 1.39 43.49 10.23
N GLU A 8 1.83 42.88 9.13
CA GLU A 8 1.53 41.47 8.88
C GLU A 8 2.05 40.61 10.05
N GLU A 9 1.15 39.84 10.68
CA GLU A 9 1.56 38.90 11.72
C GLU A 9 2.55 37.88 11.14
N PRO A 10 3.64 37.55 11.85
CA PRO A 10 4.52 36.45 11.44
C PRO A 10 3.68 35.17 11.40
N SER A 11 3.78 34.43 10.29
CA SER A 11 2.90 33.28 10.01
C SER A 11 2.87 32.29 11.18
N LEU A 12 1.68 32.14 11.77
CA LEU A 12 1.47 31.35 12.98
C LEU A 12 1.98 29.91 12.80
N PRO A 13 2.54 29.27 13.85
CA PRO A 13 3.06 27.91 13.77
C PRO A 13 2.07 26.93 13.16
N LEU A 14 2.60 25.95 12.40
CA LEU A 14 1.83 24.98 11.60
C LEU A 14 0.83 24.16 12.44
N ALA A 15 -0.35 24.71 12.68
CA ALA A 15 -1.33 24.13 13.59
C ALA A 15 -1.89 22.82 13.02
N LEU A 16 -1.51 21.68 13.60
CA LEU A 16 -1.91 20.33 13.16
C LEU A 16 -3.44 20.17 12.96
N THR A 17 -4.23 20.88 13.77
CA THR A 17 -5.71 20.93 13.69
C THR A 17 -6.24 21.48 12.36
N ARG A 18 -5.59 22.48 11.72
CA ARG A 18 -5.94 22.99 10.37
C ARG A 18 -5.90 21.87 9.33
N PHE A 19 -4.99 20.93 9.50
CA PHE A 19 -4.78 19.80 8.61
C PHE A 19 -5.49 18.51 9.08
N GLN A 20 -6.34 18.63 10.11
CA GLN A 20 -7.10 17.53 10.72
C GLN A 20 -6.22 16.44 11.38
N VAL A 21 -4.95 16.77 11.65
CA VAL A 21 -3.95 15.90 12.29
C VAL A 21 -4.08 15.99 13.81
N SER A 22 -4.08 14.84 14.48
CA SER A 22 -4.18 14.75 15.94
C SER A 22 -2.81 14.84 16.62
N GLU A 23 -2.72 15.62 17.70
CA GLU A 23 -1.56 15.70 18.59
C GLU A 23 -1.20 14.36 19.27
N GLU A 24 -2.18 13.46 19.43
CA GLU A 24 -1.98 12.11 20.01
C GLU A 24 -1.88 11.03 18.93
N PHE A 25 -2.66 11.13 17.85
CA PHE A 25 -2.88 10.05 16.87
C PHE A 25 -2.30 10.32 15.47
N GLY A 26 -1.80 11.53 15.20
CA GLY A 26 -1.26 11.91 13.90
C GLY A 26 -2.35 11.89 12.83
N PHE A 27 -2.08 11.18 11.73
CA PHE A 27 -3.03 10.99 10.63
C PHE A 27 -4.06 9.86 10.88
N LEU A 28 -3.96 9.10 11.98
CA LEU A 28 -5.00 8.15 12.36
C LEU A 28 -6.26 8.94 12.76
N LEU A 29 -7.44 8.47 12.33
CA LEU A 29 -8.71 8.99 12.81
C LEU A 29 -8.81 8.66 14.32
N PRO A 30 -8.91 9.64 15.23
CA PRO A 30 -9.04 9.38 16.66
C PRO A 30 -10.38 8.71 16.96
N ASP A 31 -10.34 7.69 17.82
CA ASP A 31 -11.48 6.88 18.29
C ASP A 31 -12.64 6.70 17.27
N PRO A 32 -12.39 6.00 16.14
CA PRO A 32 -13.34 5.89 15.04
C PRO A 32 -14.71 5.33 15.44
N LEU A 33 -15.77 5.88 14.83
CA LEU A 33 -17.12 5.35 14.94
C LEU A 33 -17.17 3.89 14.44
N THR A 34 -17.95 3.03 15.12
CA THR A 34 -17.94 1.57 14.88
C THR A 34 -19.27 0.99 14.37
N GLU A 35 -20.37 1.73 14.44
CA GLU A 35 -21.68 1.40 13.86
C GLU A 35 -22.27 2.69 13.27
N LEU A 36 -22.93 2.60 12.11
CA LEU A 36 -23.61 3.73 11.46
C LEU A 36 -25.04 3.92 12.04
N PRO A 37 -25.67 5.09 11.82
CA PRO A 37 -27.09 5.30 12.14
C PRO A 37 -28.01 4.24 11.52
N ALA A 38 -29.14 3.97 12.19
CA ALA A 38 -30.04 2.86 11.87
C ALA A 38 -30.46 2.68 10.39
N PRO A 39 -30.68 3.74 9.57
CA PRO A 39 -30.96 3.60 8.14
C PRO A 39 -29.89 2.79 7.37
N TYR A 40 -28.64 2.81 7.84
CA TYR A 40 -27.47 2.16 7.22
C TYR A 40 -27.19 0.74 7.73
N GLY A 41 -28.09 0.18 8.55
CA GLY A 41 -28.05 -1.22 9.00
C GLY A 41 -27.74 -2.23 7.88
N PRO A 42 -28.38 -2.17 6.70
CA PRO A 42 -28.09 -3.09 5.59
C PRO A 42 -26.63 -3.09 5.09
N TRP A 43 -25.89 -1.99 5.24
CA TRP A 43 -24.46 -1.94 4.95
C TRP A 43 -23.64 -2.57 6.08
N MET A 44 -23.96 -2.24 7.33
CA MET A 44 -23.29 -2.78 8.52
C MET A 44 -23.46 -4.31 8.63
N ASP A 45 -24.64 -4.84 8.30
CA ASP A 45 -24.91 -6.28 8.32
C ASP A 45 -23.99 -7.04 7.35
N ILE A 46 -23.84 -6.53 6.12
CA ILE A 46 -22.95 -7.11 5.12
C ILE A 46 -21.48 -6.97 5.57
N ALA A 47 -21.10 -5.85 6.20
CA ALA A 47 -19.75 -5.63 6.72
C ALA A 47 -19.39 -6.58 7.87
N ARG A 48 -20.34 -6.87 8.78
CA ARG A 48 -20.14 -7.80 9.92
C ARG A 48 -20.00 -9.26 9.47
N GLU A 49 -20.68 -9.67 8.40
CA GLU A 49 -20.59 -11.02 7.82
C GLU A 49 -19.60 -11.13 6.62
N LEU A 50 -18.87 -10.06 6.29
CA LEU A 50 -18.15 -9.93 5.02
C LEU A 50 -17.20 -11.11 4.69
N PRO A 51 -16.34 -11.60 5.60
CA PRO A 51 -15.49 -12.76 5.32
C PRO A 51 -16.28 -14.03 5.00
N GLN A 52 -17.38 -14.27 5.72
CA GLN A 52 -18.25 -15.45 5.56
C GLN A 52 -19.05 -15.37 4.26
N LEU A 53 -19.54 -14.19 3.90
CA LEU A 53 -20.22 -13.96 2.63
C LEU A 53 -19.28 -14.16 1.43
N ILE A 54 -18.00 -13.77 1.56
CA ILE A 54 -16.99 -14.02 0.51
C ILE A 54 -16.64 -15.51 0.43
N THR A 55 -16.29 -16.17 1.54
CA THR A 55 -15.86 -17.58 1.51
C THR A 55 -16.97 -18.58 1.22
N SER A 56 -18.24 -18.18 1.37
CA SER A 56 -19.40 -18.95 0.91
C SER A 56 -19.87 -18.56 -0.50
N HIS A 57 -19.16 -17.66 -1.19
CA HIS A 57 -19.49 -17.13 -2.53
C HIS A 57 -20.87 -16.41 -2.62
N ARG A 58 -21.40 -15.94 -1.48
CA ARG A 58 -22.74 -15.33 -1.36
C ARG A 58 -22.75 -13.80 -1.36
N LEU A 59 -21.61 -13.12 -1.21
CA LEU A 59 -21.57 -11.65 -1.12
C LEU A 59 -22.19 -10.98 -2.34
N ARG A 60 -21.85 -11.42 -3.57
CA ARG A 60 -22.43 -10.84 -4.80
C ARG A 60 -23.96 -10.87 -4.80
N ALA A 61 -24.57 -12.01 -4.45
CA ALA A 61 -26.02 -12.14 -4.33
C ALA A 61 -26.61 -11.25 -3.21
N ARG A 62 -25.93 -11.16 -2.06
CA ARG A 62 -26.36 -10.32 -0.92
C ARG A 62 -26.28 -8.82 -1.23
N VAL A 63 -25.32 -8.40 -2.07
CA VAL A 63 -25.19 -7.03 -2.59
C VAL A 63 -26.28 -6.73 -3.62
N HIS A 64 -26.62 -7.63 -4.54
CA HIS A 64 -27.77 -7.42 -5.44
C HIS A 64 -29.12 -7.33 -4.70
N GLN A 65 -29.24 -7.95 -3.53
CA GLN A 65 -30.39 -7.85 -2.63
C GLN A 65 -30.35 -6.63 -1.68
N MET A 66 -29.30 -5.81 -1.74
CA MET A 66 -29.14 -4.64 -0.87
C MET A 66 -30.02 -3.48 -1.39
N PRO A 67 -30.77 -2.76 -0.52
CA PRO A 67 -31.45 -1.53 -0.95
C PRO A 67 -30.43 -0.47 -1.34
N GLN A 68 -30.72 0.35 -2.36
CA GLN A 68 -29.96 1.58 -2.57
C GLN A 68 -30.35 2.57 -1.47
N LEU A 69 -29.41 2.85 -0.56
CA LEU A 69 -29.60 3.82 0.53
C LEU A 69 -29.08 5.19 0.11
N SER A 70 -29.76 6.26 0.54
CA SER A 70 -29.32 7.64 0.30
C SER A 70 -28.26 8.05 1.33
N THR A 71 -27.23 8.77 0.90
CA THR A 71 -26.18 9.32 1.77
C THR A 71 -26.60 10.56 2.57
N GLN A 72 -27.76 11.16 2.25
CA GLN A 72 -28.23 12.44 2.83
C GLN A 72 -28.45 12.43 4.36
N GLN A 73 -28.47 11.25 5.01
CA GLN A 73 -28.63 11.13 6.45
C GLN A 73 -27.29 10.89 7.19
N LEU A 74 -26.17 10.74 6.48
CA LEU A 74 -24.82 10.73 7.06
C LEU A 74 -24.44 12.14 7.53
N ARG A 75 -23.89 12.26 8.74
CA ARG A 75 -23.55 13.53 9.39
C ARG A 75 -22.15 13.49 10.01
N GLY A 76 -21.43 14.60 9.91
CA GLY A 76 -20.06 14.71 10.45
C GLY A 76 -19.03 13.92 9.63
N ARG A 77 -17.77 13.90 10.10
CA ARG A 77 -16.66 13.25 9.39
C ARG A 77 -16.58 11.76 9.73
N GLU A 78 -17.05 11.41 10.92
CA GLU A 78 -17.00 10.11 11.55
C GLU A 78 -17.93 9.11 10.85
N GLU A 79 -19.18 9.51 10.58
CA GLU A 79 -20.13 8.68 9.81
C GLU A 79 -19.70 8.55 8.34
N LEU A 80 -19.18 9.62 7.72
CA LEU A 80 -18.66 9.56 6.35
C LEU A 80 -17.46 8.61 6.25
N HIS A 81 -16.49 8.68 7.17
CA HIS A 81 -15.35 7.74 7.18
C HIS A 81 -15.80 6.30 7.43
N LEU A 82 -16.73 6.03 8.35
CA LEU A 82 -17.24 4.68 8.56
C LEU A 82 -18.02 4.16 7.35
N ALA A 83 -18.81 5.00 6.68
CA ALA A 83 -19.51 4.64 5.45
C ALA A 83 -18.52 4.33 4.31
N HIS A 84 -17.47 5.15 4.13
CA HIS A 84 -16.44 4.92 3.12
C HIS A 84 -15.65 3.63 3.41
N LEU A 85 -15.30 3.38 4.68
CA LEU A 85 -14.69 2.13 5.14
C LEU A 85 -15.56 0.91 4.83
N VAL A 86 -16.85 0.96 5.17
CA VAL A 86 -17.79 -0.15 4.92
C VAL A 86 -18.00 -0.39 3.42
N LEU A 87 -18.32 0.65 2.66
CA LEU A 87 -18.62 0.55 1.23
C LEU A 87 -17.40 0.14 0.41
N SER A 88 -16.20 0.60 0.78
CA SER A 88 -14.95 0.16 0.16
C SER A 88 -14.63 -1.30 0.45
N PHE A 89 -14.76 -1.77 1.70
CA PHE A 89 -14.57 -3.18 2.06
C PHE A 89 -15.56 -4.10 1.32
N ILE A 90 -16.84 -3.73 1.25
CA ILE A 90 -17.87 -4.46 0.48
C ILE A 90 -17.50 -4.48 -1.01
N THR A 91 -17.05 -3.35 -1.57
CA THR A 91 -16.62 -3.25 -2.97
C THR A 91 -15.45 -4.19 -3.30
N MET A 92 -14.38 -4.19 -2.49
CA MET A 92 -13.25 -5.09 -2.73
C MET A 92 -13.64 -6.57 -2.59
N GLY A 93 -14.53 -6.88 -1.64
CA GLY A 93 -15.11 -8.22 -1.52
C GLY A 93 -15.91 -8.62 -2.76
N TYR A 94 -16.78 -7.74 -3.25
CA TYR A 94 -17.66 -7.99 -4.39
C TYR A 94 -16.85 -8.24 -5.67
N VAL A 95 -15.87 -7.37 -5.96
CA VAL A 95 -14.99 -7.48 -7.14
C VAL A 95 -14.15 -8.76 -7.05
N TRP A 96 -13.45 -8.99 -5.94
CA TRP A 96 -12.44 -10.06 -5.82
C TRP A 96 -12.93 -11.39 -5.20
N GLN A 97 -14.25 -11.58 -5.02
CA GLN A 97 -14.84 -12.83 -4.47
C GLN A 97 -14.29 -14.10 -5.13
N GLU A 98 -14.22 -14.10 -6.47
CA GLU A 98 -13.75 -15.23 -7.30
C GLU A 98 -12.27 -15.09 -7.71
N GLY A 99 -11.55 -14.15 -7.09
CA GLY A 99 -10.19 -13.78 -7.46
C GLY A 99 -10.04 -13.28 -8.90
N GLU A 100 -8.93 -13.65 -9.56
CA GLU A 100 -8.60 -13.19 -10.92
C GLU A 100 -9.42 -13.89 -12.03
N GLU A 101 -10.07 -15.02 -11.74
CA GLU A 101 -10.74 -15.86 -12.76
C GLU A 101 -12.22 -15.50 -12.95
N GLY A 102 -12.77 -14.59 -12.15
CA GLY A 102 -14.16 -14.13 -12.22
C GLY A 102 -14.32 -12.66 -11.87
N THR A 103 -13.51 -11.78 -12.47
CA THR A 103 -13.51 -10.33 -12.20
C THR A 103 -14.78 -9.64 -12.70
N MET A 104 -15.30 -8.71 -11.89
CA MET A 104 -16.50 -7.93 -12.24
C MET A 104 -16.12 -6.67 -13.00
N GLN A 105 -16.75 -6.44 -14.16
CA GLN A 105 -16.57 -5.21 -14.95
C GLN A 105 -17.49 -4.06 -14.50
N VAL A 106 -18.52 -4.36 -13.70
CA VAL A 106 -19.54 -3.41 -13.22
C VAL A 106 -19.73 -3.56 -11.71
N LEU A 107 -19.73 -2.44 -10.99
CA LEU A 107 -20.16 -2.32 -9.60
C LEU A 107 -21.65 -1.91 -9.58
N PRO A 108 -22.55 -2.68 -8.95
CA PRO A 108 -23.99 -2.42 -8.99
C PRO A 108 -24.40 -1.08 -8.37
N ARG A 109 -25.42 -0.44 -8.95
CA ARG A 109 -25.87 0.93 -8.62
C ARG A 109 -26.13 1.17 -7.14
N ASN A 110 -26.73 0.19 -6.47
CA ASN A 110 -27.06 0.25 -5.05
C ASN A 110 -25.83 0.32 -4.11
N LEU A 111 -24.65 -0.07 -4.60
CA LEU A 111 -23.36 0.07 -3.94
C LEU A 111 -22.53 1.21 -4.55
N ALA A 112 -22.50 1.33 -5.88
CA ALA A 112 -21.69 2.30 -6.62
C ALA A 112 -22.08 3.76 -6.38
N VAL A 113 -23.38 4.09 -6.41
CA VAL A 113 -23.87 5.46 -6.21
C VAL A 113 -23.57 5.99 -4.80
N PRO A 114 -23.99 5.33 -3.71
CA PRO A 114 -23.68 5.83 -2.37
C PRO A 114 -22.19 5.83 -2.05
N PHE A 115 -21.41 4.87 -2.59
CA PHE A 115 -19.96 4.88 -2.41
C PHE A 115 -19.33 6.10 -3.09
N TRP A 116 -19.72 6.42 -4.33
CA TRP A 116 -19.30 7.63 -5.03
C TRP A 116 -19.68 8.92 -4.28
N GLU A 117 -20.92 9.02 -3.80
CA GLU A 117 -21.39 10.18 -3.03
C GLU A 117 -20.55 10.41 -1.76
N VAL A 118 -20.27 9.37 -0.97
CA VAL A 118 -19.40 9.48 0.22
C VAL A 118 -17.93 9.77 -0.16
N SER A 119 -17.43 9.17 -1.24
CA SER A 119 -16.07 9.42 -1.75
C SER A 119 -15.87 10.89 -2.08
N GLN A 120 -16.82 11.47 -2.83
CA GLN A 120 -16.83 12.88 -3.20
C GLN A 120 -16.95 13.81 -1.97
N ALA A 121 -17.79 13.46 -0.99
CA ALA A 121 -17.93 14.21 0.27
C ALA A 121 -16.64 14.22 1.13
N LEU A 122 -15.83 13.16 1.07
CA LEU A 122 -14.53 13.07 1.74
C LEU A 122 -13.35 13.60 0.90
N GLY A 123 -13.54 13.84 -0.39
CA GLY A 123 -12.45 14.13 -1.33
C GLY A 123 -11.47 12.95 -1.51
N LEU A 124 -11.99 11.72 -1.45
CA LEU A 124 -11.28 10.45 -1.65
C LEU A 124 -11.79 9.76 -2.93
N PRO A 125 -11.03 8.81 -3.52
CA PRO A 125 -11.50 7.99 -4.63
C PRO A 125 -12.33 6.79 -4.13
N PRO A 126 -13.32 6.29 -4.91
CA PRO A 126 -14.21 5.17 -4.55
C PRO A 126 -13.52 3.80 -4.65
N ILE A 127 -12.45 3.61 -3.89
CA ILE A 127 -11.70 2.35 -3.74
C ILE A 127 -11.19 2.26 -2.30
N LEU A 128 -10.93 1.03 -1.83
CA LEU A 128 -10.26 0.81 -0.54
C LEU A 128 -8.86 1.43 -0.53
N SER A 129 -8.71 2.53 0.22
CA SER A 129 -7.46 3.27 0.38
C SER A 129 -6.79 2.95 1.72
N HIS A 130 -5.55 3.43 1.90
CA HIS A 130 -4.87 3.42 3.20
C HIS A 130 -5.61 4.21 4.30
N ALA A 131 -6.33 5.27 3.92
CA ALA A 131 -7.14 6.07 4.85
C ALA A 131 -8.25 5.23 5.48
N ASP A 132 -8.91 4.39 4.68
CA ASP A 132 -9.90 3.43 5.16
C ASP A 132 -9.22 2.30 5.93
N PHE A 133 -8.35 1.59 5.22
CA PHE A 133 -7.83 0.28 5.61
C PHE A 133 -6.94 0.31 6.86
N VAL A 134 -6.31 1.45 7.15
CA VAL A 134 -5.41 1.64 8.30
C VAL A 134 -5.86 2.80 9.19
N LEU A 135 -6.11 3.99 8.62
CA LEU A 135 -6.30 5.19 9.43
C LEU A 135 -7.66 5.22 10.16
N ALA A 136 -8.71 4.64 9.57
CA ALA A 136 -10.05 4.55 10.15
C ALA A 136 -10.45 3.16 10.67
N ASN A 137 -9.89 2.06 10.15
CA ASN A 137 -10.30 0.69 10.49
C ASN A 137 -9.75 0.15 11.83
N TRP A 138 -9.97 0.87 12.94
CA TRP A 138 -9.52 0.45 14.26
C TRP A 138 -10.46 0.87 15.38
N ARG A 139 -10.49 0.10 16.46
CA ARG A 139 -11.23 0.40 17.69
C ARG A 139 -10.51 -0.15 18.92
N ARG A 140 -10.76 0.47 20.09
CA ARG A 140 -10.37 -0.10 21.38
C ARG A 140 -11.30 -1.28 21.71
N LYS A 141 -10.72 -2.44 21.98
CA LYS A 141 -11.40 -3.70 22.34
C LYS A 141 -11.80 -3.74 23.82
N ASP A 142 -10.98 -3.13 24.67
CA ASP A 142 -11.19 -2.99 26.10
C ASP A 142 -10.43 -1.76 26.65
N PRO A 143 -10.73 -1.28 27.87
CA PRO A 143 -10.06 -0.13 28.47
C PRO A 143 -8.54 -0.29 28.69
N ASN A 144 -7.99 -1.50 28.56
CA ASN A 144 -6.56 -1.75 28.78
C ASN A 144 -5.69 -1.47 27.53
N GLY A 145 -6.24 -0.77 26.52
CA GLY A 145 -5.53 -0.34 25.32
C GLY A 145 -5.38 -1.39 24.23
N ASN A 146 -6.08 -2.52 24.34
CA ASN A 146 -6.07 -3.59 23.33
C ASN A 146 -6.84 -3.14 22.08
N LEU A 147 -6.27 -3.29 20.89
CA LEU A 147 -6.92 -2.91 19.62
C LEU A 147 -7.58 -4.08 18.89
N ASP A 148 -8.62 -3.73 18.13
CA ASP A 148 -9.24 -4.60 17.11
C ASP A 148 -9.60 -3.81 15.85
N THR A 149 -9.90 -4.51 14.76
CA THR A 149 -10.44 -3.91 13.52
C THR A 149 -11.96 -3.72 13.63
N ILE A 150 -12.52 -2.83 12.79
CA ILE A 150 -13.97 -2.62 12.66
C ILE A 150 -14.52 -3.56 11.58
N VAL A 151 -14.01 -3.45 10.36
CA VAL A 151 -14.38 -4.28 9.20
C VAL A 151 -13.19 -5.17 8.80
N THR A 152 -13.46 -6.36 8.26
CA THR A 152 -12.41 -7.33 7.91
C THR A 152 -12.76 -8.15 6.67
N LEU A 153 -11.74 -8.73 6.04
CA LEU A 153 -11.79 -9.53 4.80
C LEU A 153 -11.18 -10.92 5.05
N PRO A 154 -11.21 -11.85 4.08
CA PRO A 154 -10.49 -13.12 4.20
C PRO A 154 -8.99 -12.92 4.50
N GLY A 155 -8.48 -13.71 5.45
CA GLY A 155 -7.10 -13.61 5.96
C GLY A 155 -6.99 -13.64 7.50
N GLY A 156 -8.09 -13.43 8.22
CA GLY A 156 -8.20 -13.63 9.67
C GLY A 156 -7.14 -12.86 10.47
N GLU A 157 -6.51 -13.52 11.45
CA GLU A 157 -5.46 -12.90 12.28
C GLU A 157 -4.27 -12.34 11.48
N SER A 158 -3.96 -12.87 10.28
CA SER A 158 -2.91 -12.27 9.44
C SER A 158 -3.35 -10.95 8.80
N LEU A 159 -4.64 -10.78 8.51
CA LEU A 159 -5.18 -9.52 8.00
C LEU A 159 -5.27 -8.48 9.12
N ARG A 160 -5.87 -8.88 10.25
CA ARG A 160 -5.93 -8.08 11.47
C ARG A 160 -4.52 -7.65 11.93
N GLY A 161 -3.55 -8.57 11.86
CA GLY A 161 -2.14 -8.31 12.10
C GLY A 161 -1.53 -7.32 11.12
N PHE A 162 -1.82 -7.43 9.82
CA PHE A 162 -1.31 -6.51 8.79
C PHE A 162 -1.84 -5.07 8.99
N ILE A 163 -3.13 -4.92 9.26
CA ILE A 163 -3.78 -3.64 9.57
C ILE A 163 -3.17 -3.03 10.84
N LEU A 164 -3.24 -3.75 11.97
CA LEU A 164 -2.87 -3.19 13.27
C LEU A 164 -1.35 -2.98 13.45
N VAL A 165 -0.49 -3.75 12.75
CA VAL A 165 0.95 -3.44 12.69
C VAL A 165 1.21 -2.19 11.85
N THR A 166 0.46 -1.97 10.77
CA THR A 166 0.62 -0.75 9.95
C THR A 166 0.12 0.49 10.71
N LEU A 167 -1.01 0.38 11.44
CA LEU A 167 -1.47 1.42 12.37
C LEU A 167 -0.42 1.75 13.43
N LEU A 168 0.29 0.75 13.97
CA LEU A 168 1.38 0.99 14.92
C LEU A 168 2.59 1.70 14.29
N VAL A 169 2.80 1.61 12.98
CA VAL A 169 3.81 2.42 12.28
C VAL A 169 3.34 3.88 12.18
N GLU A 170 2.07 4.12 11.86
CA GLU A 170 1.48 5.47 11.85
C GLU A 170 1.52 6.13 13.24
N LYS A 171 1.06 5.42 14.30
CA LYS A 171 1.13 5.91 15.69
C LYS A 171 2.56 6.15 16.16
N ALA A 172 3.54 5.33 15.73
CA ALA A 172 4.95 5.54 16.05
C ALA A 172 5.58 6.76 15.34
N ALA A 173 4.93 7.29 14.29
CA ALA A 173 5.39 8.48 13.58
C ALA A 173 4.97 9.80 14.25
N VAL A 174 4.01 9.79 15.18
CA VAL A 174 3.40 11.01 15.76
C VAL A 174 4.43 12.01 16.33
N PRO A 175 5.48 11.61 17.09
CA PRO A 175 6.51 12.55 17.52
C PRO A 175 7.23 13.20 16.34
N GLY A 176 7.46 12.46 15.25
CA GLY A 176 8.05 12.98 14.01
C GLY A 176 7.14 13.95 13.28
N ILE A 177 5.81 13.73 13.30
CA ILE A 177 4.83 14.68 12.72
C ILE A 177 4.87 16.02 13.48
N LYS A 178 4.93 15.96 14.82
CA LYS A 178 5.09 17.14 15.68
C LYS A 178 6.45 17.82 15.45
N ALA A 179 7.51 17.03 15.29
CA ALA A 179 8.84 17.53 14.97
C ALA A 179 8.91 18.30 13.64
N ILE A 180 8.07 17.99 12.64
CA ILE A 180 7.96 18.83 11.42
C ILE A 180 7.51 20.25 11.80
N THR A 181 6.44 20.35 12.59
CA THR A 181 5.88 21.65 13.04
C THR A 181 6.89 22.44 13.87
N GLN A 182 7.59 21.76 14.78
CA GLN A 182 8.67 22.36 15.58
C GLN A 182 9.84 22.83 14.69
N ALA A 183 10.29 22.02 13.73
CA ALA A 183 11.41 22.36 12.85
C ALA A 183 11.09 23.58 11.96
N LEU A 184 9.88 23.63 11.39
CA LEU A 184 9.44 24.76 10.57
C LEU A 184 9.31 26.06 11.42
N GLY A 185 8.76 25.97 12.63
CA GLY A 185 8.73 27.11 13.56
C GLY A 185 10.14 27.58 13.97
N ALA A 186 11.05 26.65 14.26
CA ALA A 186 12.43 26.94 14.61
C ALA A 186 13.22 27.57 13.45
N ILE A 187 12.93 27.19 12.20
CA ILE A 187 13.48 27.83 10.99
C ILE A 187 13.04 29.29 10.90
N VAL A 188 11.75 29.59 11.08
CA VAL A 188 11.22 30.96 11.03
C VAL A 188 11.78 31.82 12.17
N GLN A 189 12.01 31.23 13.34
CA GLN A 189 12.55 31.91 14.53
C GLN A 189 14.09 31.94 14.59
N CYS A 190 14.78 31.31 13.63
CA CYS A 190 16.24 31.11 13.61
C CYS A 190 16.81 30.41 14.87
N ASP A 191 16.02 29.56 15.55
CA ASP A 191 16.47 28.78 16.72
C ASP A 191 17.14 27.47 16.27
N GLU A 192 18.46 27.50 16.10
CA GLU A 192 19.27 26.32 15.76
C GLU A 192 19.18 25.20 16.82
N GLU A 193 18.91 25.51 18.09
CA GLU A 193 18.80 24.51 19.16
C GLU A 193 17.43 23.81 19.15
N ALA A 194 16.33 24.55 18.89
CA ALA A 194 15.02 23.93 18.65
C ALA A 194 15.03 23.10 17.37
N LEU A 195 15.67 23.59 16.31
CA LEU A 195 15.81 22.84 15.07
C LEU A 195 16.61 21.54 15.28
N HIS A 196 17.69 21.59 16.06
CA HIS A 196 18.45 20.41 16.44
C HIS A 196 17.60 19.40 17.23
N ARG A 197 16.84 19.86 18.23
CA ARG A 197 15.94 18.99 19.02
C ARG A 197 14.88 18.33 18.13
N ALA A 198 14.23 19.08 17.25
CA ALA A 198 13.23 18.57 16.33
C ALA A 198 13.80 17.50 15.37
N LEU A 199 15.01 17.72 14.83
CA LEU A 199 15.69 16.71 14.00
C LEU A 199 15.97 15.40 14.78
N GLU A 200 16.43 15.49 16.03
CA GLU A 200 16.67 14.30 16.85
C GLU A 200 15.36 13.56 17.25
N GLU A 201 14.26 14.29 17.49
CA GLU A 201 12.92 13.70 17.68
C GLU A 201 12.40 13.00 16.41
N LEU A 202 12.57 13.63 15.23
CA LEU A 202 12.20 13.06 13.94
C LEU A 202 12.96 11.75 13.66
N ALA A 203 14.29 11.74 13.85
CA ALA A 203 15.09 10.53 13.73
C ALA A 203 14.63 9.42 14.70
N GLY A 204 14.33 9.79 15.95
CA GLY A 204 13.78 8.88 16.96
C GLY A 204 12.43 8.26 16.57
N ALA A 205 11.54 9.04 15.96
CA ALA A 205 10.26 8.57 15.45
C ALA A 205 10.42 7.59 14.28
N ILE A 206 11.31 7.86 13.33
CA ILE A 206 11.56 6.96 12.18
C ILE A 206 12.21 5.64 12.65
N GLU A 207 13.04 5.68 13.69
CA GLU A 207 13.50 4.47 14.37
C GLU A 207 12.37 3.72 15.11
N ALA A 208 11.40 4.44 15.68
CA ALA A 208 10.22 3.85 16.33
C ALA A 208 9.30 3.16 15.32
N MET A 209 9.02 3.80 14.17
CA MET A 209 8.37 3.18 13.01
C MET A 209 9.10 1.91 12.56
N SER A 210 10.43 1.95 12.51
CA SER A 210 11.28 0.80 12.17
C SER A 210 11.24 -0.33 13.21
N LYS A 211 10.91 -0.03 14.48
CA LYS A 211 10.67 -1.02 15.55
C LYS A 211 9.24 -1.59 15.44
N ALA A 212 8.24 -0.76 15.15
CA ALA A 212 6.86 -1.18 14.91
C ALA A 212 6.73 -2.12 13.70
N LEU A 213 7.32 -1.76 12.55
CA LEU A 213 7.25 -2.56 11.31
C LEU A 213 7.84 -3.97 11.47
N ARG A 214 8.78 -4.18 12.39
CA ARG A 214 9.35 -5.52 12.68
C ARG A 214 8.31 -6.51 13.23
N ARG A 215 7.28 -6.00 13.93
CA ARG A 215 6.16 -6.81 14.46
C ARG A 215 5.35 -7.51 13.37
N MET A 216 5.49 -7.07 12.11
CA MET A 216 4.90 -7.74 10.93
C MET A 216 5.28 -9.23 10.89
N HIS A 217 6.49 -9.57 11.35
CA HIS A 217 6.97 -10.95 11.44
C HIS A 217 6.24 -11.83 12.46
N ASP A 218 5.61 -11.22 13.47
CA ASP A 218 4.95 -11.94 14.57
C ASP A 218 3.46 -12.15 14.30
N TYR A 219 2.80 -11.19 13.63
CA TYR A 219 1.35 -11.18 13.47
C TYR A 219 0.85 -11.58 12.07
N VAL A 220 1.71 -11.58 11.04
CA VAL A 220 1.29 -11.87 9.66
C VAL A 220 2.05 -13.06 9.09
N ASP A 221 1.31 -14.07 8.60
CA ASP A 221 1.88 -15.18 7.84
C ASP A 221 2.11 -14.79 6.36
N PRO A 222 3.30 -15.07 5.78
CA PRO A 222 3.59 -14.73 4.38
C PRO A 222 2.74 -15.42 3.31
N GLU A 223 2.28 -16.65 3.56
CA GLU A 223 1.42 -17.39 2.62
C GLU A 223 0.01 -16.81 2.62
N VAL A 224 -0.55 -16.55 3.81
CA VAL A 224 -1.88 -15.92 3.94
C VAL A 224 -1.87 -14.50 3.39
N PHE A 225 -0.79 -13.74 3.61
CA PHE A 225 -0.64 -12.43 2.99
C PHE A 225 -0.65 -12.51 1.46
N TYR A 226 0.22 -13.33 0.88
CA TYR A 226 0.42 -13.41 -0.56
C TYR A 226 -0.78 -14.00 -1.31
N SER A 227 -1.33 -15.11 -0.79
CA SER A 227 -2.30 -15.95 -1.50
C SER A 227 -3.76 -15.64 -1.15
N VAL A 228 -4.03 -14.86 -0.07
CA VAL A 228 -5.39 -14.49 0.35
C VAL A 228 -5.59 -12.99 0.48
N ILE A 229 -4.80 -12.30 1.31
CA ILE A 229 -5.06 -10.89 1.65
C ILE A 229 -4.83 -9.96 0.45
N ARG A 230 -3.74 -10.19 -0.27
CA ARG A 230 -3.21 -9.26 -1.28
C ARG A 230 -4.17 -8.96 -2.45
N ILE A 231 -5.05 -9.90 -2.79
CA ILE A 231 -6.00 -9.72 -3.90
C ILE A 231 -7.04 -8.65 -3.56
N PHE A 232 -7.61 -8.68 -2.34
CA PHE A 232 -8.59 -7.69 -1.87
C PHE A 232 -8.01 -6.27 -1.66
N LEU A 233 -6.68 -6.12 -1.71
CA LEU A 233 -6.00 -4.82 -1.70
C LEU A 233 -5.73 -4.27 -3.11
N SER A 234 -6.00 -5.05 -4.16
CA SER A 234 -5.62 -4.71 -5.54
C SER A 234 -6.68 -3.87 -6.23
N GLY A 235 -6.25 -2.77 -6.84
CA GLY A 235 -7.11 -1.95 -7.68
C GLY A 235 -7.16 -2.46 -9.12
N TRP A 236 -7.85 -1.69 -9.95
CA TRP A 236 -8.07 -1.95 -11.37
C TRP A 236 -7.41 -0.89 -12.27
N LYS A 237 -6.55 -0.03 -11.70
CA LYS A 237 -5.52 0.73 -12.44
C LYS A 237 -4.22 -0.06 -12.51
N ASP A 238 -3.59 -0.06 -13.68
CA ASP A 238 -2.35 -0.78 -13.99
C ASP A 238 -2.43 -2.32 -13.77
N ASN A 239 -3.62 -2.90 -13.61
CA ASN A 239 -3.85 -4.30 -13.27
C ASN A 239 -4.31 -5.14 -14.50
N PRO A 240 -3.51 -6.11 -14.99
CA PRO A 240 -3.89 -6.98 -16.09
C PRO A 240 -5.24 -7.72 -15.95
N ALA A 241 -5.67 -8.09 -14.74
CA ALA A 241 -6.92 -8.83 -14.51
C ALA A 241 -8.19 -7.95 -14.69
N MET A 242 -8.03 -6.63 -14.72
CA MET A 242 -9.08 -5.63 -14.93
C MET A 242 -8.53 -4.48 -15.77
N ALA A 243 -7.96 -4.79 -16.94
CA ALA A 243 -7.19 -3.84 -17.74
C ALA A 243 -7.96 -2.56 -18.14
N GLN A 244 -9.29 -2.65 -18.28
CA GLN A 244 -10.15 -1.51 -18.62
C GLN A 244 -10.56 -0.66 -17.39
N GLY A 245 -10.43 -1.18 -16.17
CA GLY A 245 -10.97 -0.55 -14.96
C GLY A 245 -12.27 -1.20 -14.46
N LEU A 246 -13.13 -0.40 -13.83
CA LEU A 246 -14.42 -0.82 -13.26
C LEU A 246 -15.50 0.22 -13.58
N ILE A 247 -16.64 -0.19 -14.14
CA ILE A 247 -17.81 0.68 -14.37
C ILE A 247 -18.56 0.85 -13.05
N TYR A 248 -18.94 2.09 -12.72
CA TYR A 248 -19.74 2.42 -11.54
C TYR A 248 -21.18 2.71 -12.01
N GLU A 249 -22.05 1.72 -11.88
CA GLU A 249 -23.41 1.79 -12.44
C GLU A 249 -24.19 2.98 -11.85
N GLY A 250 -24.73 3.83 -12.72
CA GLY A 250 -25.43 5.05 -12.32
C GLY A 250 -24.54 6.23 -11.91
N VAL A 251 -23.21 6.09 -11.99
CA VAL A 251 -22.21 7.15 -11.73
C VAL A 251 -21.43 7.49 -13.00
N SER A 252 -20.92 6.46 -13.69
CA SER A 252 -20.17 6.59 -14.94
C SER A 252 -20.57 5.49 -15.91
N LEU A 253 -20.75 5.82 -17.18
CA LEU A 253 -20.89 4.83 -18.26
C LEU A 253 -19.53 4.23 -18.63
N GLU A 254 -18.48 5.04 -18.57
CA GLU A 254 -17.12 4.61 -18.87
C GLU A 254 -16.46 3.92 -17.66
N PRO A 255 -15.64 2.87 -17.88
CA PRO A 255 -14.80 2.27 -16.85
C PRO A 255 -13.85 3.28 -16.17
N MET A 256 -13.80 3.26 -14.85
CA MET A 256 -12.91 4.13 -14.04
C MET A 256 -11.71 3.33 -13.53
N ALA A 257 -10.51 3.91 -13.56
CA ALA A 257 -9.26 3.23 -13.20
C ALA A 257 -8.62 3.77 -11.90
N PHE A 258 -8.77 3.02 -10.79
CA PHE A 258 -8.22 3.36 -9.46
C PHE A 258 -7.12 2.39 -8.98
N SER A 259 -6.08 2.93 -8.35
CA SER A 259 -4.95 2.18 -7.77
C SER A 259 -5.31 1.60 -6.40
N GLY A 260 -4.98 0.34 -6.15
CA GLY A 260 -5.28 -0.33 -4.88
C GLY A 260 -4.45 0.15 -3.70
N GLY A 261 -4.88 -0.25 -2.49
CA GLY A 261 -4.27 0.11 -1.22
C GLY A 261 -2.76 -0.14 -1.18
N SER A 262 -1.99 0.86 -0.76
CA SER A 262 -0.53 0.82 -0.76
C SER A 262 0.04 1.67 0.37
N ALA A 263 1.14 1.23 1.00
CA ALA A 263 1.87 2.03 1.99
C ALA A 263 2.40 3.36 1.42
N ALA A 264 2.48 3.50 0.09
CA ALA A 264 2.78 4.76 -0.59
C ALA A 264 1.62 5.78 -0.54
N GLN A 265 0.48 5.44 0.06
CA GLN A 265 -0.63 6.37 0.36
C GLN A 265 -0.56 6.91 1.81
N SER A 266 0.43 6.47 2.61
CA SER A 266 0.68 7.00 3.96
C SER A 266 1.26 8.42 3.88
N THR A 267 0.55 9.39 4.45
CA THR A 267 0.99 10.81 4.46
C THR A 267 2.30 11.02 5.20
N VAL A 268 2.59 10.21 6.25
CA VAL A 268 3.84 10.27 7.04
C VAL A 268 5.08 10.25 6.15
N LEU A 269 5.15 9.30 5.21
CA LEU A 269 6.35 9.10 4.40
C LEU A 269 6.61 10.29 3.48
N HIS A 270 5.56 10.87 2.90
CA HIS A 270 5.67 12.06 2.05
C HIS A 270 6.05 13.30 2.87
N ALA A 271 5.46 13.49 4.06
CA ALA A 271 5.76 14.61 4.92
C ALA A 271 7.24 14.60 5.39
N PHE A 272 7.80 13.40 5.62
CA PHE A 272 9.22 13.25 5.94
C PHE A 272 10.14 13.42 4.71
N ASP A 273 9.71 12.99 3.52
CA ASP A 273 10.46 13.24 2.27
C ASP A 273 10.54 14.73 1.94
N GLU A 274 9.42 15.46 2.02
CA GLU A 274 9.38 16.91 1.73
C GLU A 274 10.22 17.70 2.74
N LEU A 275 10.05 17.48 4.06
CA LEU A 275 10.83 18.19 5.07
C LEU A 275 12.35 17.96 4.89
N LEU A 276 12.77 16.74 4.58
CA LEU A 276 14.18 16.41 4.35
C LEU A 276 14.67 16.78 2.94
N GLY A 277 13.81 17.30 2.06
CA GLY A 277 14.15 17.69 0.69
C GLY A 277 14.57 16.51 -0.20
N ILE A 278 13.93 15.36 -0.06
CA ILE A 278 14.28 14.12 -0.77
C ILE A 278 13.66 14.12 -2.18
N CYS A 279 14.43 14.58 -3.17
CA CYS A 279 14.03 14.57 -4.57
C CYS A 279 14.03 13.15 -5.16
N HIS A 280 12.85 12.57 -5.40
CA HIS A 280 12.70 11.27 -6.05
C HIS A 280 12.83 11.33 -7.58
N ARG A 281 13.30 10.23 -8.19
CA ARG A 281 13.38 10.05 -9.66
C ARG A 281 11.98 10.03 -10.27
N GLU A 282 11.81 10.59 -11.47
CA GLU A 282 10.50 11.00 -12.00
C GLU A 282 9.44 9.88 -12.01
N ASP A 283 9.73 8.67 -12.49
CA ASP A 283 8.78 7.54 -12.44
C ASP A 283 8.23 7.27 -11.02
N SER A 284 9.10 7.44 -10.01
CA SER A 284 8.77 7.23 -8.60
C SER A 284 8.05 8.44 -8.01
N ALA A 285 8.44 9.65 -8.40
CA ALA A 285 7.78 10.91 -8.02
C ALA A 285 6.37 11.03 -8.62
N ALA A 286 6.17 10.62 -9.87
CA ALA A 286 4.86 10.56 -10.54
C ALA A 286 3.94 9.54 -9.87
N PHE A 287 4.46 8.37 -9.48
CA PHE A 287 3.72 7.40 -8.68
C PHE A 287 3.32 7.96 -7.31
N LEU A 288 4.23 8.63 -6.59
CA LEU A 288 3.94 9.26 -5.30
C LEU A 288 2.93 10.41 -5.41
N ARG A 289 3.08 11.32 -6.39
CA ARG A 289 2.09 12.37 -6.69
C ARG A 289 0.69 11.78 -6.94
N ARG A 290 0.62 10.66 -7.67
CA ARG A 290 -0.64 9.90 -7.85
C ARG A 290 -1.19 9.37 -6.53
N MET A 291 -0.36 8.92 -5.60
CA MET A 291 -0.83 8.44 -4.28
C MET A 291 -1.35 9.56 -3.35
N ARG A 292 -0.92 10.83 -3.52
CA ARG A 292 -1.51 11.97 -2.77
C ARG A 292 -3.00 12.18 -3.08
N GLN A 293 -3.50 11.65 -4.20
CA GLN A 293 -4.93 11.66 -4.55
C GLN A 293 -5.76 10.64 -3.72
N TYR A 294 -5.10 9.76 -2.96
CA TYR A 294 -5.71 8.73 -2.10
C TYR A 294 -5.54 9.08 -0.61
N MET A 295 -5.13 10.32 -0.31
CA MET A 295 -5.05 10.90 1.03
C MET A 295 -6.22 11.87 1.23
N PRO A 296 -6.77 11.99 2.45
CA PRO A 296 -7.74 13.02 2.79
C PRO A 296 -7.23 14.43 2.39
N PRO A 297 -8.08 15.33 1.88
CA PRO A 297 -7.64 16.63 1.37
C PRO A 297 -6.79 17.45 2.35
N ALA A 298 -7.14 17.44 3.64
CA ALA A 298 -6.39 18.12 4.69
C ALA A 298 -5.00 17.50 4.94
N HIS A 299 -4.88 16.17 4.85
CA HIS A 299 -3.60 15.47 4.95
C HIS A 299 -2.69 15.75 3.75
N ARG A 300 -3.27 15.88 2.55
CA ARG A 300 -2.54 16.34 1.35
C ARG A 300 -2.06 17.78 1.53
N ALA A 301 -2.93 18.69 1.99
CA ALA A 301 -2.57 20.09 2.24
C ALA A 301 -1.39 20.23 3.21
N PHE A 302 -1.28 19.39 4.24
CA PHE A 302 -0.12 19.37 5.14
C PHE A 302 1.21 19.10 4.40
N VAL A 303 1.20 18.19 3.42
CA VAL A 303 2.39 17.87 2.63
C VAL A 303 2.74 19.00 1.67
N GLU A 304 1.76 19.64 1.04
CA GLU A 304 2.02 20.79 0.15
C GLU A 304 2.48 22.04 0.94
N GLU A 305 2.02 22.22 2.18
CA GLU A 305 2.48 23.31 3.06
C GLU A 305 3.95 23.13 3.48
N ILE A 306 4.38 21.88 3.75
CA ILE A 306 5.80 21.56 3.97
C ILE A 306 6.61 21.81 2.69
N HIS A 307 6.08 21.47 1.52
CA HIS A 307 6.73 21.69 0.23
C HIS A 307 6.94 23.19 -0.10
N GLY A 308 5.99 24.05 0.31
CA GLY A 308 6.10 25.51 0.16
C GLY A 308 7.01 26.21 1.17
N ALA A 309 7.51 25.49 2.18
CA ALA A 309 8.32 26.08 3.25
C ALA A 309 9.81 26.24 2.87
N VAL A 310 10.54 27.02 3.67
CA VAL A 310 11.98 27.26 3.47
C VAL A 310 12.76 25.94 3.59
N SER A 311 13.60 25.64 2.58
CA SER A 311 14.28 24.35 2.49
C SER A 311 15.27 24.10 3.63
N LEU A 312 14.85 23.26 4.59
CA LEU A 312 15.66 22.74 5.70
C LEU A 312 17.02 22.22 5.23
N ARG A 313 17.05 21.46 4.14
CA ARG A 313 18.28 20.88 3.59
C ARG A 313 19.27 21.96 3.14
N GLN A 314 18.79 23.06 2.55
CA GLN A 314 19.64 24.20 2.17
C GLN A 314 20.10 25.01 3.38
N LEU A 315 19.25 25.17 4.39
CA LEU A 315 19.62 25.82 5.65
C LEU A 315 20.77 25.06 6.35
N VAL A 316 20.65 23.73 6.51
CA VAL A 316 21.70 22.88 7.12
C VAL A 316 22.99 22.82 6.29
N LEU A 317 22.92 23.00 4.96
CA LEU A 317 24.11 23.20 4.11
C LEU A 317 24.80 24.55 4.40
N SER A 318 24.01 25.61 4.62
CA SER A 318 24.47 27.00 4.76
C SER A 318 24.94 27.41 6.17
N SER A 319 24.38 26.82 7.23
CA SER A 319 24.66 27.20 8.63
C SER A 319 26.11 26.93 9.03
N GLY A 320 26.66 25.80 8.55
CA GLY A 320 27.99 25.33 8.90
C GLY A 320 28.03 24.39 10.10
N ASP A 321 27.06 24.45 11.02
CA ASP A 321 27.03 23.61 12.23
C ASP A 321 27.15 22.10 11.89
N ALA A 322 28.08 21.44 12.57
CA ALA A 322 28.29 20.01 12.48
C ALA A 322 27.17 19.20 13.16
N ARG A 323 26.53 19.76 14.20
CA ARG A 323 25.46 19.08 14.93
C ARG A 323 24.17 19.03 14.12
N LEU A 324 23.68 20.18 13.62
CA LEU A 324 22.54 20.21 12.69
C LEU A 324 22.73 19.29 11.48
N ARG A 325 23.94 19.26 10.91
CA ARG A 325 24.31 18.34 9.82
C ARG A 325 24.27 16.87 10.24
N ALA A 326 24.70 16.54 11.45
CA ALA A 326 24.64 15.19 12.00
C ALA A 326 23.19 14.75 12.26
N ALA A 327 22.37 15.59 12.89
CA ALA A 327 20.97 15.32 13.19
C ALA A 327 20.12 15.17 11.90
N PHE A 328 20.34 16.03 10.91
CA PHE A 328 19.75 15.89 9.57
C PHE A 328 20.16 14.57 8.90
N ASN A 329 21.46 14.26 8.88
CA ASN A 329 21.94 12.99 8.32
C ASN A 329 21.42 11.77 9.09
N ARG A 330 21.17 11.88 10.41
CA ARG A 330 20.53 10.83 11.22
C ARG A 330 19.09 10.57 10.75
N CYS A 331 18.31 11.61 10.47
CA CYS A 331 16.97 11.49 9.91
C CYS A 331 16.99 10.75 8.55
N VAL A 332 17.86 11.20 7.64
CA VAL A 332 18.00 10.61 6.30
C VAL A 332 18.46 9.15 6.37
N ALA A 333 19.41 8.83 7.25
CA ALA A 333 19.88 7.46 7.48
C ALA A 333 18.77 6.56 8.06
N ALA A 334 18.03 7.04 9.08
CA ALA A 334 16.91 6.30 9.68
C ALA A 334 15.81 6.02 8.63
N LEU A 335 15.49 6.98 7.76
CA LEU A 335 14.50 6.80 6.69
C LEU A 335 14.99 5.83 5.60
N ALA A 336 16.27 5.89 5.24
CA ALA A 336 16.89 4.93 4.33
C ALA A 336 16.93 3.50 4.90
N ASP A 337 17.09 3.35 6.22
CA ASP A 337 17.06 2.05 6.90
C ASP A 337 15.64 1.51 7.10
N PHE A 338 14.65 2.37 7.39
CA PHE A 338 13.23 2.01 7.34
C PHE A 338 12.87 1.47 5.94
N ARG A 339 13.28 2.17 4.88
CA ARG A 339 13.07 1.77 3.48
C ARG A 339 13.81 0.49 3.12
N SER A 340 15.03 0.30 3.62
CA SER A 340 15.79 -0.94 3.48
C SER A 340 15.10 -2.12 4.17
N TYR A 341 14.53 -1.91 5.36
CA TYR A 341 13.78 -2.94 6.07
C TYR A 341 12.42 -3.24 5.42
N HIS A 342 11.73 -2.24 4.85
CA HIS A 342 10.52 -2.45 4.07
C HIS A 342 10.79 -3.33 2.82
N ILE A 343 11.93 -3.15 2.13
CA ILE A 343 12.35 -4.07 1.06
C ILE A 343 12.54 -5.51 1.59
N THR A 344 13.06 -5.68 2.81
CA THR A 344 13.17 -7.01 3.46
C THR A 344 11.80 -7.62 3.78
N ILE A 345 10.84 -6.82 4.26
CA ILE A 345 9.43 -7.25 4.42
C ILE A 345 8.89 -7.72 3.06
N VAL A 346 8.94 -6.88 2.03
CA VAL A 346 8.43 -7.21 0.68
C VAL A 346 9.10 -8.45 0.08
N THR A 347 10.40 -8.65 0.32
CA THR A 347 11.11 -9.85 -0.12
C THR A 347 10.54 -11.12 0.53
N LYS A 348 10.24 -11.08 1.84
CA LYS A 348 9.64 -12.21 2.58
C LYS A 348 8.17 -12.44 2.22
N TYR A 349 7.37 -11.37 2.18
CA TYR A 349 5.90 -11.43 2.06
C TYR A 349 5.38 -11.48 0.63
N ILE A 350 6.21 -11.15 -0.37
CA ILE A 350 5.83 -11.22 -1.79
C ILE A 350 6.74 -12.20 -2.55
N ALA A 351 8.03 -11.89 -2.72
CA ALA A 351 8.88 -12.69 -3.61
C ALA A 351 9.10 -14.14 -3.13
N ALA A 352 9.43 -14.33 -1.85
CA ALA A 352 9.63 -15.66 -1.28
C ALA A 352 8.32 -16.47 -1.17
N ALA A 353 7.19 -15.80 -0.91
CA ALA A 353 5.87 -16.43 -0.90
C ALA A 353 5.45 -16.87 -2.31
N ALA A 354 5.63 -16.02 -3.32
CA ALA A 354 5.40 -16.36 -4.74
C ALA A 354 6.20 -17.60 -5.18
N ALA A 355 7.49 -17.63 -4.88
CA ALA A 355 8.36 -18.77 -5.22
C ALA A 355 7.91 -20.08 -4.54
N LYS A 356 7.51 -20.01 -3.27
CA LYS A 356 6.98 -21.15 -2.49
C LYS A 356 5.63 -21.65 -3.02
N ALA A 357 4.73 -20.74 -3.40
CA ALA A 357 3.45 -21.07 -4.02
C ALA A 357 3.63 -21.73 -5.39
N LYS A 358 4.57 -21.23 -6.22
CA LYS A 358 4.94 -21.86 -7.50
C LYS A 358 5.51 -23.26 -7.32
N ALA A 359 6.44 -23.45 -6.38
CA ALA A 359 7.01 -24.77 -6.10
C ALA A 359 5.91 -25.79 -5.71
N ARG A 360 4.97 -25.39 -4.85
CA ARG A 360 3.82 -26.23 -4.45
C ARG A 360 2.87 -26.59 -5.60
N ARG A 361 2.69 -25.70 -6.58
CA ARG A 361 1.93 -25.98 -7.81
C ARG A 361 2.63 -26.97 -8.76
N ALA A 362 3.93 -27.22 -8.56
CA ALA A 362 4.74 -28.10 -9.40
C ALA A 362 5.00 -29.50 -8.81
N GLU A 363 4.55 -29.79 -7.57
CA GLU A 363 4.67 -31.11 -6.95
C GLU A 363 3.45 -32.01 -7.27
N PRO A 364 3.62 -33.14 -7.98
CA PRO A 364 2.51 -33.97 -8.43
C PRO A 364 2.11 -35.06 -7.41
N SER A 365 1.36 -34.70 -6.35
CA SER A 365 0.50 -35.69 -5.66
C SER A 365 -0.61 -35.11 -4.78
N ALA A 366 -1.66 -35.91 -4.62
CA ALA A 366 -2.93 -35.63 -3.97
C ALA A 366 -2.84 -35.16 -2.49
N ARG A 367 -3.40 -33.97 -2.22
CA ARG A 367 -4.36 -33.69 -1.12
C ARG A 367 -4.86 -32.23 -1.18
N ALA A 368 -5.70 -31.95 -2.17
CA ALA A 368 -6.41 -30.67 -2.23
C ALA A 368 -7.53 -30.64 -1.18
N GLY A 369 -7.28 -29.95 -0.06
CA GLY A 369 -8.35 -29.50 0.84
C GLY A 369 -9.18 -28.38 0.20
N PRO A 370 -10.36 -28.06 0.73
CA PRO A 370 -11.25 -27.07 0.13
C PRO A 370 -10.63 -25.66 0.11
N SER A 371 -10.69 -25.02 -1.07
CA SER A 371 -10.47 -23.59 -1.34
C SER A 371 -9.34 -22.90 -0.56
N ALA A 372 -8.09 -23.34 -0.77
CA ALA A 372 -6.97 -22.41 -0.72
C ALA A 372 -6.96 -21.64 -2.05
N GLY A 373 -7.41 -20.38 -2.03
CA GLY A 373 -7.57 -19.55 -3.23
C GLY A 373 -6.30 -19.50 -4.08
N LYS A 374 -6.46 -19.47 -5.41
CA LYS A 374 -5.34 -19.38 -6.36
C LYS A 374 -4.58 -18.07 -6.12
N PRO A 375 -3.29 -18.07 -5.72
CA PRO A 375 -2.53 -16.84 -5.57
C PRO A 375 -2.51 -16.01 -6.86
N PRO A 376 -2.67 -14.67 -6.75
CA PRO A 376 -2.82 -13.76 -7.88
C PRO A 376 -1.57 -13.71 -8.77
N SER A 377 -1.77 -14.00 -10.05
CA SER A 377 -0.77 -14.02 -11.11
C SER A 377 -0.45 -12.63 -11.66
N ALA A 378 -1.45 -11.76 -11.80
CA ALA A 378 -1.29 -10.39 -12.30
C ALA A 378 -0.41 -9.54 -11.37
N LEU A 379 -0.30 -9.95 -10.11
CA LEU A 379 0.47 -9.28 -9.05
C LEU A 379 1.87 -9.86 -8.84
N GLU A 380 2.36 -10.84 -9.60
CA GLU A 380 3.68 -11.46 -9.30
C GLU A 380 4.84 -10.45 -9.29
N ALA A 381 4.82 -9.46 -10.20
CA ALA A 381 5.83 -8.40 -10.30
C ALA A 381 5.31 -6.99 -9.94
N LYS A 382 4.00 -6.82 -9.78
CA LYS A 382 3.32 -5.52 -9.55
C LYS A 382 2.75 -5.40 -8.14
N GLY A 383 2.84 -4.21 -7.57
CA GLY A 383 2.21 -3.85 -6.30
C GLY A 383 0.70 -3.70 -6.46
N THR A 384 -0.03 -3.76 -5.35
CA THR A 384 -1.47 -3.52 -5.26
C THR A 384 -1.90 -2.15 -5.79
N GLY A 385 -1.03 -1.14 -5.63
CA GLY A 385 -1.17 0.20 -6.23
C GLY A 385 -0.68 0.35 -7.67
N GLY A 386 -0.17 -0.72 -8.32
CA GLY A 386 0.20 -0.77 -9.74
C GLY A 386 1.71 -0.77 -10.07
N SER A 387 2.58 -0.30 -9.18
CA SER A 387 4.02 -0.11 -9.48
C SER A 387 4.84 -1.40 -9.49
N HIS A 388 5.94 -1.42 -10.26
CA HIS A 388 6.94 -2.50 -10.20
C HIS A 388 7.71 -2.44 -8.87
N ILE A 389 7.40 -3.39 -7.98
CA ILE A 389 7.64 -3.23 -6.53
C ILE A 389 9.12 -3.00 -6.20
N PHE A 390 10.01 -3.84 -6.76
CA PHE A 390 11.43 -3.82 -6.41
C PHE A 390 12.22 -2.70 -7.07
N SER A 391 11.83 -2.20 -8.24
CA SER A 391 12.46 -1.02 -8.83
C SER A 391 12.02 0.25 -8.11
N PHE A 392 10.72 0.40 -7.85
CA PHE A 392 10.16 1.51 -7.08
C PHE A 392 10.78 1.61 -5.68
N LEU A 393 10.73 0.56 -4.86
CA LEU A 393 11.23 0.63 -3.48
C LEU A 393 12.75 0.84 -3.41
N LYS A 394 13.53 0.31 -4.36
CA LYS A 394 14.98 0.61 -4.46
C LYS A 394 15.21 2.07 -4.84
N SER A 395 14.53 2.58 -5.88
CA SER A 395 14.58 3.98 -6.31
C SER A 395 14.32 4.95 -5.15
N ILE A 396 13.24 4.72 -4.39
CA ILE A 396 12.87 5.51 -3.22
C ILE A 396 13.93 5.43 -2.10
N ARG A 397 14.44 4.23 -1.77
CA ARG A 397 15.54 4.07 -0.80
C ARG A 397 16.82 4.78 -1.25
N ASP A 398 17.20 4.64 -2.50
CA ASP A 398 18.50 5.09 -3.00
C ASP A 398 18.51 6.62 -3.16
N THR A 399 17.43 7.23 -3.64
CA THR A 399 17.23 8.68 -3.60
C THR A 399 17.17 9.25 -2.17
N THR A 400 16.70 8.48 -1.17
CA THR A 400 16.84 8.88 0.24
C THR A 400 18.31 9.00 0.63
N ARG A 401 19.14 8.01 0.26
CA ARG A 401 20.59 7.98 0.58
C ARG A 401 21.35 9.09 -0.15
N GLU A 402 20.97 9.40 -1.39
CA GLU A 402 21.47 10.53 -2.17
C GLU A 402 21.16 11.89 -1.49
N GLY A 403 20.18 11.95 -0.60
CA GLY A 403 19.83 13.16 0.17
C GLY A 403 20.85 13.60 1.23
N MET A 404 21.74 12.71 1.70
CA MET A 404 22.69 13.03 2.78
C MET A 404 23.64 14.19 2.44
N ILE A 405 24.03 14.95 3.45
CA ILE A 405 24.95 16.09 3.34
C ILE A 405 26.38 15.64 3.67
N SER A 406 27.26 15.70 2.67
CA SER A 406 28.69 15.40 2.80
C SER A 406 29.46 16.54 3.47
N THR A 407 30.51 16.21 4.23
CA THR A 407 31.34 17.18 4.99
C THR A 407 32.10 18.19 4.12
N GLY A 408 32.33 17.88 2.84
CA GLY A 408 32.96 18.80 1.87
C GLY A 408 32.00 19.73 1.14
N SER A 409 30.68 19.56 1.27
CA SER A 409 29.67 20.27 0.47
C SER A 409 29.37 21.68 0.98
N ARG A 410 30.39 22.55 1.04
CA ARG A 410 30.18 24.00 1.24
C ARG A 410 29.80 24.66 -0.09
N ILE A 411 28.57 25.14 -0.19
CA ILE A 411 28.22 26.15 -1.19
C ILE A 411 28.81 27.50 -0.72
N PRO A 412 29.60 28.22 -1.54
CA PRO A 412 30.05 29.57 -1.21
C PRO A 412 28.85 30.49 -0.91
N ARG A 413 28.94 31.33 0.14
CA ARG A 413 27.86 32.29 0.48
C ARG A 413 27.54 33.27 -0.66
N SER A 414 28.48 33.49 -1.59
CA SER A 414 28.30 34.28 -2.81
C SER A 414 27.40 33.63 -3.89
N LEU A 415 26.97 32.38 -3.72
CA LEU A 415 26.03 31.69 -4.63
C LEU A 415 24.61 31.59 -4.05
N VAL A 416 24.32 32.30 -2.96
CA VAL A 416 22.96 32.43 -2.39
C VAL A 416 22.18 33.58 -3.06
N GLN A 417 22.86 34.46 -3.80
CA GLN A 417 22.24 35.46 -4.68
C GLN A 417 22.58 35.12 -6.14
N GLY A 418 21.59 34.71 -6.92
CA GLY A 418 21.72 34.56 -8.38
C GLY A 418 21.50 33.15 -8.95
N GLN A 419 20.28 32.63 -8.86
CA GLN A 419 19.70 31.77 -9.92
C GLN A 419 18.22 32.14 -10.13
N PRO A 420 17.69 32.05 -11.36
CA PRO A 420 16.41 32.65 -11.73
C PRO A 420 15.20 31.85 -11.24
N ASP A 421 14.05 32.52 -11.29
CA ASP A 421 12.82 32.13 -10.61
C ASP A 421 12.21 30.79 -11.05
N ARG A 422 11.56 30.14 -10.10
CA ARG A 422 10.38 29.30 -10.37
C ARG A 422 9.17 30.10 -9.95
N GLU A 423 8.22 30.28 -10.86
CA GLU A 423 7.07 31.16 -10.66
C GLU A 423 6.19 30.71 -9.47
N ALA A 424 6.35 31.42 -8.35
CA ALA A 424 5.30 31.62 -7.36
C ALA A 424 4.74 33.04 -7.56
N PRO A 425 3.43 33.28 -7.36
CA PRO A 425 2.86 34.62 -7.51
C PRO A 425 3.47 35.58 -6.47
N PRO A 426 3.87 36.81 -6.86
CA PRO A 426 4.62 37.70 -5.97
C PRO A 426 3.71 38.30 -4.88
N THR A 427 4.07 38.06 -3.62
CA THR A 427 3.58 38.85 -2.48
C THR A 427 4.38 40.14 -2.33
N LEU A 428 3.69 41.21 -1.92
CA LEU A 428 4.24 42.56 -1.83
C LEU A 428 5.05 42.77 -0.54
N LEU A 429 6.38 42.51 -0.54
CA LEU A 429 7.31 43.15 0.42
C LEU A 429 8.81 42.93 0.09
N GLN A 430 9.38 43.74 -0.83
CA GLN A 430 10.79 44.13 -0.84
C GLN A 430 11.13 45.07 -2.02
N ILE A 431 11.62 46.28 -1.75
CA ILE A 431 12.53 47.11 -2.59
C ILE A 431 12.91 48.39 -1.80
N PHE A 432 14.11 48.94 -2.09
CA PHE A 432 14.77 50.13 -1.53
C PHE A 432 15.62 49.94 -0.25
N PRO A 433 16.70 50.75 -0.06
CA PRO A 433 17.11 51.96 -0.82
C PRO A 433 18.31 51.71 -1.80
N MET A 434 18.87 52.64 -2.60
CA MET A 434 18.81 54.11 -2.75
C MET A 434 18.87 54.53 -4.26
N ILE A 435 18.28 55.69 -4.61
CA ILE A 435 18.77 56.80 -5.49
C ILE A 435 19.71 56.41 -6.69
N SER A 436 19.42 56.72 -7.97
CA SER A 436 19.18 58.08 -8.52
C SER A 436 18.34 58.16 -9.82
N ASP A 437 17.98 59.40 -10.19
CA ASP A 437 17.66 59.94 -11.53
C ASP A 437 16.77 59.13 -12.48
N GLY A 438 15.50 59.54 -12.60
CA GLY A 438 14.53 58.91 -13.48
C GLY A 438 14.40 59.55 -14.87
N GLN A 439 13.67 58.85 -15.73
CA GLN A 439 12.82 59.44 -16.77
C GLN A 439 11.55 58.59 -16.93
N ALA A 440 10.45 59.23 -17.30
CA ALA A 440 9.16 58.57 -17.47
C ALA A 440 9.00 58.03 -18.90
N CYS A 441 8.29 56.92 -19.04
CA CYS A 441 7.58 56.57 -20.27
C CYS A 441 6.23 55.92 -19.94
N VAL A 442 5.32 55.93 -20.90
CA VAL A 442 3.89 55.56 -20.77
C VAL A 442 3.63 54.29 -21.62
N MET A 443 2.36 53.88 -21.75
CA MET A 443 1.84 52.78 -22.61
C MET A 443 1.93 51.36 -21.99
N GLU A 444 0.96 50.46 -22.17
CA GLU A 444 -0.51 50.62 -22.30
C GLU A 444 -1.20 49.27 -21.92
N LYS A 445 -2.53 49.14 -22.07
CA LYS A 445 -3.29 47.92 -21.68
C LYS A 445 -3.73 47.07 -22.88
N GLU A 446 -3.33 45.80 -22.92
CA GLU A 446 -4.12 44.66 -23.48
C GLU A 446 -3.80 43.41 -22.62
N ALA A 447 -4.75 42.65 -22.06
CA ALA A 447 -5.85 41.87 -22.66
C ALA A 447 -5.39 40.51 -23.22
N TRP A 448 -5.32 39.48 -22.36
CA TRP A 448 -4.90 38.12 -22.73
C TRP A 448 -6.06 37.25 -23.24
N TYR A 449 -5.85 36.62 -24.39
CA TYR A 449 -6.73 35.60 -24.99
C TYR A 449 -6.24 34.18 -24.66
N MET A 450 -7.16 33.20 -24.54
CA MET A 450 -6.78 31.78 -24.39
C MET A 450 -6.86 31.02 -25.73
N PRO A 451 -5.86 30.19 -26.09
CA PRO A 451 -5.95 29.27 -27.23
C PRO A 451 -6.52 27.90 -26.84
N LYS A 452 -7.38 27.35 -27.69
CA LYS A 452 -7.70 25.90 -27.75
C LYS A 452 -7.39 25.37 -29.15
N VAL A 453 -6.72 24.23 -29.23
CA VAL A 453 -6.52 23.41 -30.44
C VAL A 453 -6.71 21.96 -29.98
N ALA A 454 -7.69 21.14 -30.37
CA ALA A 454 -8.46 20.92 -31.61
C ALA A 454 -7.94 19.70 -32.40
N SER A 455 -8.85 18.76 -32.67
CA SER A 455 -8.66 17.55 -33.50
C SER A 455 -9.79 17.49 -34.54
N PRO A 456 -9.55 16.92 -35.74
CA PRO A 456 -10.39 17.20 -36.91
C PRO A 456 -11.69 16.36 -36.95
N GLY A 457 -12.77 17.01 -37.36
CA GLY A 457 -14.09 16.41 -37.46
C GLY A 457 -14.37 15.58 -38.71
N HIS A 458 -15.58 15.03 -38.72
CA HIS A 458 -16.35 14.77 -39.94
C HIS A 458 -17.76 15.34 -39.76
N THR A 459 -18.30 15.91 -40.83
CA THR A 459 -19.63 16.54 -40.91
C THR A 459 -20.65 15.60 -41.52
N PHE A 460 -21.88 15.57 -41.01
CA PHE A 460 -23.09 15.48 -41.86
C PHE A 460 -24.34 15.97 -41.10
N ASP A 461 -25.37 16.31 -41.88
CA ASP A 461 -26.48 17.21 -41.58
C ASP A 461 -27.42 16.86 -40.41
N ALA A 462 -28.14 17.88 -39.95
CA ALA A 462 -29.32 17.77 -39.09
C ALA A 462 -30.50 18.56 -39.68
N PRO A 463 -31.76 18.18 -39.41
CA PRO A 463 -32.90 19.08 -39.49
C PRO A 463 -33.45 19.49 -38.10
N ASN A 464 -33.99 20.71 -38.03
CA ASN A 464 -34.65 21.28 -36.85
C ASN A 464 -35.84 20.43 -36.34
N LEU A 465 -36.18 20.60 -35.05
CA LEU A 465 -37.58 20.77 -34.60
C LEU A 465 -37.67 21.44 -33.21
N THR A 466 -37.97 22.74 -33.23
CA THR A 466 -38.74 23.57 -32.26
C THR A 466 -38.92 23.13 -30.78
N GLU A 467 -38.56 24.05 -29.87
CA GLU A 467 -39.18 24.19 -28.53
C GLU A 467 -40.65 24.68 -28.62
N PRO A 468 -41.40 24.76 -27.51
CA PRO A 468 -41.46 26.06 -26.83
C PRO A 468 -41.45 26.04 -25.28
N HIS A 469 -40.95 27.13 -24.68
CA HIS A 469 -41.08 27.49 -23.26
C HIS A 469 -42.53 27.81 -22.82
N GLN A 470 -42.85 27.63 -21.52
CA GLN A 470 -43.27 28.68 -20.54
C GLN A 470 -43.64 28.04 -19.15
N PRO A 471 -43.74 28.82 -18.04
CA PRO A 471 -43.53 28.30 -16.66
C PRO A 471 -44.80 28.32 -15.74
N TRP A 472 -44.66 28.79 -14.48
CA TRP A 472 -45.63 28.85 -13.36
C TRP A 472 -45.90 27.48 -12.68
N ASP A 473 -46.06 27.34 -11.35
CA ASP A 473 -45.95 28.31 -10.24
C ASP A 473 -45.65 27.61 -8.88
N GLN A 474 -45.39 28.37 -7.80
CA GLN A 474 -45.43 27.87 -6.40
C GLN A 474 -46.82 28.10 -5.75
N PRO A 475 -47.12 27.40 -4.63
CA PRO A 475 -47.21 28.17 -3.37
C PRO A 475 -46.63 27.43 -2.14
N ALA A 476 -46.49 28.17 -1.03
CA ALA A 476 -45.94 27.68 0.24
C ALA A 476 -46.99 27.55 1.35
N GLY A 477 -46.70 26.67 2.32
CA GLY A 477 -47.47 26.43 3.55
C GLY A 477 -47.35 24.97 4.01
N GLY A 478 -47.30 24.62 5.29
CA GLY A 478 -47.33 25.47 6.48
C GLY A 478 -48.10 24.80 7.62
N GLY A 479 -47.46 23.86 8.35
CA GLY A 479 -48.12 23.20 9.50
C GLY A 479 -47.40 21.96 10.04
N GLN A 480 -47.11 21.99 11.34
CA GLN A 480 -46.78 20.86 12.22
C GLN A 480 -47.78 20.89 13.40
N PRO A 481 -47.84 19.87 14.29
CA PRO A 481 -47.70 18.43 14.08
C PRO A 481 -48.79 17.61 14.82
N CYS A 482 -49.09 16.36 14.42
CA CYS A 482 -49.88 15.43 15.25
C CYS A 482 -49.46 13.95 15.14
N LEU A 483 -49.33 13.33 16.32
CA LEU A 483 -49.33 11.90 16.67
C LEU A 483 -50.08 11.82 18.04
N PRO A 484 -50.50 10.64 18.59
CA PRO A 484 -50.09 9.27 18.27
C PRO A 484 -51.22 8.20 18.21
N GLY A 485 -50.82 6.93 18.02
CA GLY A 485 -51.63 5.72 18.25
C GLY A 485 -51.86 4.85 16.99
N SER A 486 -52.12 3.55 17.08
CA SER A 486 -51.99 2.60 18.21
C SER A 486 -52.00 1.14 17.69
N LEU A 487 -51.25 0.26 18.37
CA LEU A 487 -51.32 -1.23 18.44
C LEU A 487 -52.11 -2.03 17.37
N GLY A 488 -51.45 -3.04 16.76
CA GLY A 488 -52.10 -4.09 15.98
C GLY A 488 -51.24 -5.34 15.74
N ASN A 489 -51.36 -6.36 16.59
CA ASN A 489 -50.70 -7.66 16.42
C ASN A 489 -51.47 -8.57 15.43
N ALA A 490 -50.79 -9.21 14.48
CA ALA A 490 -51.34 -10.36 13.74
C ALA A 490 -50.25 -11.30 13.16
N GLN A 491 -50.13 -12.49 13.74
CA GLN A 491 -49.47 -13.69 13.17
C GLN A 491 -50.04 -14.93 13.89
N PRO A 492 -50.00 -16.14 13.30
CA PRO A 492 -49.93 -16.51 11.88
C PRO A 492 -51.24 -17.22 11.45
N PRO A 493 -51.25 -18.09 10.42
CA PRO A 493 -51.19 -19.52 10.75
C PRO A 493 -50.26 -20.33 9.82
N SER A 494 -50.24 -21.65 9.99
CA SER A 494 -49.21 -22.56 9.48
C SER A 494 -49.66 -23.51 8.37
N SER A 495 -48.67 -24.06 7.65
CA SER A 495 -48.59 -25.45 7.16
C SER A 495 -49.74 -26.02 6.33
N PHE A 496 -49.45 -26.36 5.07
CA PHE A 496 -49.91 -27.63 4.48
C PHE A 496 -48.81 -28.25 3.59
N SER A 497 -48.90 -29.56 3.39
CA SER A 497 -47.96 -30.37 2.60
C SER A 497 -48.73 -31.24 1.61
N SER A 498 -48.16 -31.50 0.42
CA SER A 498 -48.08 -32.82 -0.23
C SER A 498 -47.94 -32.74 -1.77
N SER A 499 -47.64 -33.90 -2.36
CA SER A 499 -48.03 -34.34 -3.71
C SER A 499 -47.18 -33.91 -4.92
N LEU A 500 -46.34 -34.86 -5.36
CA LEU A 500 -45.91 -35.03 -6.76
C LEU A 500 -47.09 -35.48 -7.65
N PRO A 501 -46.91 -35.52 -8.98
CA PRO A 501 -46.88 -36.86 -9.60
C PRO A 501 -45.74 -37.08 -10.61
N LEU A 502 -45.48 -38.36 -10.93
CA LEU A 502 -44.62 -38.81 -12.05
C LEU A 502 -45.46 -39.21 -13.26
N ASN A 503 -44.90 -39.04 -14.46
CA ASN A 503 -45.06 -39.83 -15.71
C ASN A 503 -44.38 -39.05 -16.87
N THR A 504 -43.82 -39.61 -17.96
CA THR A 504 -43.36 -40.97 -18.34
C THR A 504 -42.40 -40.81 -19.53
N GLY A 505 -41.41 -41.70 -19.71
CA GLY A 505 -40.63 -41.80 -20.97
C GLY A 505 -41.25 -42.81 -21.96
N PRO A 506 -40.49 -43.44 -22.90
CA PRO A 506 -39.09 -43.19 -23.28
C PRO A 506 -38.87 -43.19 -24.84
N GLY A 507 -37.61 -43.17 -25.31
CA GLY A 507 -37.25 -43.47 -26.71
C GLY A 507 -35.73 -43.61 -26.93
N ALA A 508 -35.27 -44.62 -27.68
CA ALA A 508 -33.83 -44.94 -27.84
C ALA A 508 -33.46 -45.79 -29.08
N SER A 509 -32.26 -45.57 -29.63
CA SER A 509 -31.43 -46.45 -30.50
C SER A 509 -30.02 -45.82 -30.58
N THR A 510 -28.84 -46.43 -30.37
CA THR A 510 -28.16 -47.67 -30.88
C THR A 510 -27.78 -47.61 -32.38
N ALA A 511 -26.61 -48.05 -32.89
CA ALA A 511 -25.36 -48.67 -32.35
C ALA A 511 -24.12 -48.19 -33.22
N ARG A 512 -22.88 -48.72 -33.29
CA ARG A 512 -22.13 -49.91 -32.76
C ARG A 512 -20.57 -49.66 -32.84
N VAL A 513 -19.74 -50.55 -32.26
CA VAL A 513 -18.25 -50.49 -32.03
C VAL A 513 -17.69 -51.95 -31.92
N PRO A 514 -16.38 -52.37 -32.03
CA PRO A 514 -15.04 -51.76 -32.31
C PRO A 514 -14.44 -52.34 -33.67
N PRO A 515 -13.18 -52.87 -33.91
CA PRO A 515 -11.85 -52.90 -33.21
C PRO A 515 -10.49 -52.89 -34.03
N LEU A 516 -9.35 -52.84 -33.29
CA LEU A 516 -7.98 -53.43 -33.50
C LEU A 516 -6.85 -52.76 -34.36
N GLU A 517 -5.59 -53.20 -34.09
CA GLU A 517 -4.24 -52.56 -34.28
C GLU A 517 -3.32 -53.35 -35.29
N PRO A 518 -1.94 -53.29 -35.35
CA PRO A 518 -0.88 -52.40 -34.76
C PRO A 518 0.38 -52.01 -35.64
N GLY A 519 1.19 -51.04 -35.17
CA GLY A 519 2.67 -50.86 -35.41
C GLY A 519 3.16 -50.36 -36.80
N PRO A 520 4.49 -50.09 -37.03
CA PRO A 520 5.67 -50.12 -36.14
C PRO A 520 6.50 -48.77 -36.10
N GLU A 521 7.82 -48.81 -35.77
CA GLU A 521 8.70 -47.64 -35.50
C GLU A 521 9.94 -47.54 -36.49
N PRO A 522 11.11 -46.86 -36.25
CA PRO A 522 11.61 -45.77 -37.12
C PRO A 522 12.98 -46.01 -37.83
N ALA A 523 13.60 -44.96 -38.40
CA ALA A 523 14.91 -44.99 -39.07
C ALA A 523 15.84 -43.78 -38.74
N GLU A 524 17.16 -43.98 -38.86
CA GLU A 524 18.24 -43.00 -38.58
C GLU A 524 18.53 -42.02 -39.74
N PRO A 525 19.50 -41.08 -39.57
CA PRO A 525 20.67 -41.18 -40.47
C PRO A 525 22.07 -40.74 -39.93
N THR A 526 23.02 -41.68 -39.93
CA THR A 526 24.44 -41.53 -40.39
C THR A 526 25.47 -40.62 -39.67
N SER A 527 26.77 -40.86 -39.97
CA SER A 527 27.96 -40.27 -39.32
C SER A 527 29.17 -40.17 -40.29
N MET A 528 30.05 -39.15 -40.14
CA MET A 528 31.50 -39.11 -40.49
C MET A 528 32.16 -37.90 -39.76
N LYS A 529 33.25 -38.04 -38.97
CA LYS A 529 34.71 -38.13 -39.27
C LYS A 529 35.37 -36.84 -39.87
N ALA A 530 36.60 -36.41 -39.52
CA ALA A 530 37.49 -36.65 -38.35
C ALA A 530 38.81 -35.80 -38.40
N LYS A 531 39.34 -35.35 -37.23
CA LYS A 531 40.78 -35.09 -36.90
C LYS A 531 41.56 -33.97 -37.67
N PRO A 532 42.84 -33.61 -37.32
CA PRO A 532 43.71 -33.95 -36.15
C PRO A 532 44.42 -32.75 -35.42
N SER A 533 45.10 -33.04 -34.28
CA SER A 533 46.33 -32.39 -33.71
C SER A 533 46.34 -30.88 -33.32
N SER A 534 47.16 -30.38 -32.37
CA SER A 534 47.97 -30.98 -31.28
C SER A 534 48.46 -29.89 -30.27
N SER A 535 49.18 -30.30 -29.21
CA SER A 535 49.95 -29.48 -28.23
C SER A 535 49.17 -28.75 -27.11
N ALA A 536 49.89 -28.47 -26.01
CA ALA A 536 49.46 -27.77 -24.81
C ALA A 536 50.56 -26.73 -24.44
N PRO A 537 50.32 -25.72 -23.56
CA PRO A 537 50.31 -25.98 -22.10
C PRO A 537 49.28 -25.13 -21.32
N ALA A 538 49.43 -25.05 -20.00
CA ALA A 538 48.49 -24.37 -19.09
C ALA A 538 48.71 -22.84 -18.97
N MET A 539 47.64 -22.11 -18.62
CA MET A 539 47.70 -21.07 -17.57
C MET A 539 46.30 -20.66 -17.06
N SER A 540 46.28 -19.93 -15.95
CA SER A 540 45.08 -19.51 -15.22
C SER A 540 44.21 -18.51 -15.98
N THR A 541 42.88 -18.70 -15.97
CA THR A 541 41.90 -17.62 -16.25
C THR A 541 40.78 -17.60 -15.20
N SER A 542 40.62 -16.47 -14.53
CA SER A 542 39.45 -16.16 -13.72
C SER A 542 38.36 -15.57 -14.63
N LEU A 543 37.23 -16.27 -14.77
CA LEU A 543 36.13 -15.84 -15.64
C LEU A 543 34.86 -15.57 -14.82
N ARG A 544 34.35 -14.34 -14.93
CA ARG A 544 33.03 -13.93 -14.41
C ARG A 544 31.94 -14.65 -15.20
N VAL A 545 31.02 -15.34 -14.53
CA VAL A 545 29.85 -15.93 -15.17
C VAL A 545 28.67 -14.96 -15.08
N SER A 546 28.30 -14.36 -16.22
CA SER A 546 27.00 -13.69 -16.42
C SER A 546 26.04 -14.65 -17.14
N PRO A 547 24.81 -14.88 -16.64
CA PRO A 547 23.92 -15.89 -17.20
C PRO A 547 22.99 -15.33 -18.29
N SER A 548 23.34 -15.49 -19.57
CA SER A 548 22.40 -15.19 -20.67
C SER A 548 22.75 -15.87 -22.01
N VAL A 549 22.42 -17.16 -22.16
CA VAL A 549 22.06 -17.85 -23.43
C VAL A 549 21.12 -19.03 -23.08
N HIS A 550 20.23 -19.40 -24.01
CA HIS A 550 19.27 -20.52 -23.88
C HIS A 550 19.94 -21.91 -23.82
N GLY A 551 19.18 -22.92 -23.37
CA GLY A 551 19.31 -24.26 -23.95
C GLY A 551 20.07 -25.36 -23.20
N TYR A 552 20.11 -25.36 -21.87
CA TYR A 552 20.57 -26.54 -21.10
C TYR A 552 19.47 -27.15 -20.22
N ARG A 553 19.10 -28.41 -20.53
CA ARG A 553 18.26 -29.26 -19.70
C ARG A 553 19.14 -29.83 -18.58
N PHE A 554 18.94 -29.38 -17.34
CA PHE A 554 19.73 -29.88 -16.21
C PHE A 554 19.26 -31.28 -15.80
N ASP A 555 20.03 -32.30 -16.18
CA ASP A 555 19.82 -33.67 -15.70
C ASP A 555 20.26 -33.77 -14.23
N THR A 556 19.38 -34.32 -13.39
CA THR A 556 19.57 -34.37 -11.93
C THR A 556 20.35 -35.63 -11.49
N ALA A 557 20.54 -36.63 -12.37
CA ALA A 557 21.00 -37.96 -11.98
C ALA A 557 22.48 -38.04 -11.55
N LEU A 558 23.35 -37.13 -12.02
CA LEU A 558 24.81 -37.30 -11.93
C LEU A 558 25.51 -36.61 -10.73
N ARG A 559 24.78 -36.21 -9.68
CA ARG A 559 25.39 -35.61 -8.46
C ARG A 559 25.59 -36.60 -7.30
N LYS A 560 26.53 -37.55 -7.47
CA LYS A 560 27.13 -38.32 -6.35
C LYS A 560 28.67 -38.45 -6.41
N LYS A 561 29.35 -37.31 -6.46
CA LYS A 561 30.68 -37.12 -5.83
C LYS A 561 30.93 -35.64 -5.53
N ALA A 562 30.31 -35.14 -4.47
CA ALA A 562 30.78 -33.92 -3.84
C ALA A 562 32.15 -34.21 -3.20
N ALA A 563 33.11 -33.28 -3.34
CA ALA A 563 34.36 -33.38 -2.59
C ALA A 563 34.05 -33.32 -1.09
N ALA A 564 34.66 -34.20 -0.29
CA ALA A 564 34.33 -34.34 1.13
C ALA A 564 34.58 -33.05 1.95
N ASN A 565 35.51 -32.21 1.49
CA ASN A 565 36.22 -31.23 2.30
C ASN A 565 35.95 -29.76 1.91
N ILE A 566 34.72 -29.40 1.54
CA ILE A 566 34.37 -28.00 1.19
C ILE A 566 34.48 -26.98 2.37
N PHE A 567 34.87 -27.44 3.56
CA PHE A 567 35.08 -26.62 4.77
C PHE A 567 36.53 -26.65 5.30
N GLU A 568 37.42 -27.46 4.72
CA GLU A 568 38.77 -27.76 5.24
C GLU A 568 39.72 -26.54 5.31
N SER A 569 39.41 -25.46 4.60
CA SER A 569 40.18 -24.21 4.57
C SER A 569 39.44 -22.99 5.18
N ILE A 570 38.28 -23.18 5.81
CA ILE A 570 37.50 -22.06 6.36
C ILE A 570 37.96 -21.72 7.78
N ASN A 571 38.53 -20.52 7.93
CA ASN A 571 38.86 -19.93 9.23
C ASN A 571 37.60 -19.82 10.11
N GLU A 572 37.61 -20.55 11.22
CA GLU A 572 36.50 -20.69 12.14
C GLU A 572 36.02 -19.34 12.70
N ALA A 573 36.96 -18.53 13.21
CA ALA A 573 36.67 -17.23 13.79
C ALA A 573 36.05 -16.28 12.76
N SER A 574 36.48 -16.35 11.49
CA SER A 574 35.88 -15.60 10.40
C SER A 574 34.43 -16.04 10.12
N LEU A 575 34.13 -17.34 10.16
CA LEU A 575 32.77 -17.84 9.94
C LEU A 575 31.82 -17.47 11.09
N GLN A 576 32.25 -17.63 12.35
CA GLN A 576 31.46 -17.18 13.50
C GLN A 576 31.23 -15.66 13.48
N LYS A 577 32.27 -14.87 13.16
CA LYS A 577 32.20 -13.41 13.04
C LYS A 577 31.27 -12.96 11.89
N LEU A 578 31.25 -13.69 10.77
CA LEU A 578 30.34 -13.42 9.65
C LEU A 578 28.86 -13.57 10.07
N PHE A 579 28.51 -14.66 10.76
CA PHE A 579 27.12 -14.87 11.21
C PHE A 579 26.71 -13.92 12.35
N LYS A 580 27.64 -13.57 13.24
CA LYS A 580 27.40 -12.55 14.27
C LYS A 580 27.17 -11.17 13.64
N ASN A 581 27.97 -10.79 12.64
CA ASN A 581 27.84 -9.51 11.93
C ASN A 581 26.61 -9.45 11.02
N SER A 582 26.13 -10.57 10.46
CA SER A 582 24.89 -10.60 9.66
C SER A 582 23.62 -10.54 10.52
N GLY A 583 23.74 -10.68 11.84
CA GLY A 583 22.61 -10.75 12.77
C GLY A 583 21.83 -12.07 12.72
N ASP A 584 22.20 -13.04 11.88
CA ASP A 584 21.56 -14.35 11.89
C ASP A 584 22.05 -15.21 13.07
N LYS A 585 21.48 -14.91 14.24
CA LYS A 585 21.64 -15.71 15.47
C LYS A 585 21.32 -17.19 15.27
N LYS A 586 20.52 -17.57 14.27
CA LYS A 586 20.22 -18.99 13.96
C LYS A 586 21.37 -19.64 13.20
N ALA A 587 22.08 -18.92 12.34
CA ALA A 587 23.33 -19.39 11.74
C ALA A 587 24.46 -19.43 12.79
N GLU A 588 24.60 -18.40 13.62
CA GLU A 588 25.58 -18.37 14.72
C GLU A 588 25.40 -19.56 15.69
N GLU A 589 24.18 -19.84 16.13
CA GLU A 589 23.83 -20.97 17.01
C GLU A 589 24.14 -22.33 16.36
N ARG A 590 23.85 -22.49 15.06
CA ARG A 590 24.18 -23.73 14.32
C ARG A 590 25.68 -23.90 14.12
N ALA A 591 26.40 -22.82 13.78
CA ALA A 591 27.85 -22.85 13.63
C ALA A 591 28.52 -23.28 14.95
N LYS A 592 28.12 -22.68 16.08
CA LYS A 592 28.62 -23.07 17.40
C LYS A 592 28.36 -24.54 17.73
N ILE A 593 27.19 -25.10 17.41
CA ILE A 593 26.91 -26.54 17.62
C ILE A 593 27.75 -27.44 16.70
N ILE A 594 28.02 -27.03 15.46
CA ILE A 594 28.83 -27.81 14.51
C ILE A 594 30.33 -27.80 14.88
N LEU A 595 30.78 -26.71 15.51
CA LEU A 595 32.19 -26.44 15.85
C LEU A 595 32.57 -26.85 17.28
N ALA A 596 31.64 -26.78 18.25
CA ALA A 596 31.94 -27.07 19.67
C ALA A 596 31.97 -28.56 20.05
N THR A 597 31.75 -29.47 19.10
CA THR A 597 31.86 -30.92 19.31
C THR A 597 33.00 -31.44 18.44
N ASP A 598 34.13 -31.83 19.03
CA ASP A 598 35.35 -32.20 18.28
C ASP A 598 35.63 -33.71 18.24
N GLN A 599 34.56 -34.50 18.41
CA GLN A 599 34.47 -35.90 17.98
C GLN A 599 33.00 -36.33 17.88
N ASP A 600 32.75 -37.45 17.21
CA ASP A 600 31.45 -38.04 16.88
C ASP A 600 30.47 -37.19 16.01
N MET A 601 29.95 -37.82 14.95
CA MET A 601 28.91 -37.27 14.08
C MET A 601 27.49 -37.54 14.62
N GLU A 602 27.31 -38.57 15.45
CA GLU A 602 26.01 -38.89 16.05
C GLU A 602 25.64 -37.87 17.13
N GLU A 603 26.59 -37.39 17.93
CA GLU A 603 26.37 -36.30 18.89
C GLU A 603 26.03 -34.97 18.20
N LYS A 604 26.75 -34.58 17.13
CA LYS A 604 26.38 -33.41 16.30
C LYS A 604 24.95 -33.54 15.76
N THR A 605 24.58 -34.75 15.31
CA THR A 605 23.23 -35.04 14.80
C THR A 605 22.17 -34.94 15.90
N ARG A 606 22.43 -35.50 17.09
CA ARG A 606 21.56 -35.41 18.27
C ARG A 606 21.39 -33.95 18.73
N ALA A 607 22.45 -33.16 18.79
CA ALA A 607 22.40 -31.75 19.17
C ALA A 607 21.56 -30.89 18.20
N LEU A 608 21.73 -31.09 16.88
CA LEU A 608 20.95 -30.42 15.86
C LEU A 608 19.46 -30.85 15.86
N MET A 609 19.18 -32.13 16.10
CA MET A 609 17.80 -32.61 16.29
C MET A 609 17.17 -32.04 17.57
N ALA A 610 17.89 -31.96 18.68
CA ALA A 610 17.42 -31.35 19.92
C ALA A 610 17.19 -29.83 19.78
N LEU A 611 17.93 -29.14 18.91
CA LEU A 611 17.64 -27.75 18.54
C LEU A 611 16.37 -27.63 17.68
N LYS A 612 16.19 -28.52 16.71
CA LYS A 612 14.99 -28.60 15.86
C LYS A 612 13.73 -28.90 16.69
N GLN A 613 13.83 -29.82 17.65
CA GLN A 613 12.73 -30.20 18.53
C GLN A 613 12.39 -29.08 19.52
N ARG A 614 13.37 -28.49 20.23
CA ARG A 614 13.12 -27.30 21.09
C ARG A 614 12.50 -26.12 20.33
N ARG A 615 12.76 -25.96 19.03
CA ARG A 615 12.08 -24.99 18.17
C ARG A 615 10.64 -25.40 17.82
N LYS A 616 10.36 -26.68 17.60
CA LYS A 616 8.99 -27.22 17.45
C LYS A 616 8.18 -27.02 18.73
N ASP A 617 8.77 -27.25 19.89
CA ASP A 617 8.08 -27.17 21.19
C ASP A 617 7.85 -25.71 21.62
N LYS A 618 8.81 -24.81 21.38
CA LYS A 618 8.57 -23.36 21.50
C LYS A 618 7.51 -22.87 20.54
N LEU A 619 7.45 -23.38 19.30
CA LEU A 619 6.39 -23.05 18.36
C LEU A 619 5.02 -23.56 18.86
N LEU A 620 4.97 -24.77 19.42
CA LEU A 620 3.74 -25.32 20.00
C LEU A 620 3.26 -24.50 21.21
N GLN A 621 4.15 -24.16 22.15
CA GLN A 621 3.81 -23.25 23.26
C GLN A 621 3.33 -21.88 22.75
N PHE A 622 3.99 -21.32 21.74
CA PHE A 622 3.58 -20.03 21.14
C PHE A 622 2.21 -20.10 20.47
N LEU A 623 1.85 -21.23 19.87
CA LEU A 623 0.51 -21.48 19.34
C LEU A 623 -0.54 -21.64 20.45
N THR A 624 -0.23 -22.35 21.54
CA THR A 624 -1.16 -22.54 22.67
C THR A 624 -1.41 -21.25 23.45
N PHE A 625 -0.41 -20.36 23.57
CA PHE A 625 -0.53 -19.09 24.30
C PHE A 625 -1.10 -17.91 23.47
N ARG A 626 -1.52 -18.12 22.22
CA ARG A 626 -1.82 -17.04 21.25
C ARG A 626 -3.15 -16.27 21.43
N LYS A 627 -3.54 -15.94 22.67
CA LYS A 627 -4.45 -14.81 22.97
C LYS A 627 -3.65 -13.51 23.15
N TYR A 628 -2.94 -13.06 22.12
CA TYR A 628 -2.15 -11.82 22.19
C TYR A 628 -2.93 -10.62 21.63
N SER A 629 -3.31 -9.72 22.52
CA SER A 629 -3.75 -8.37 22.16
C SER A 629 -2.61 -7.56 21.55
N ILE A 630 -2.95 -6.63 20.66
CA ILE A 630 -2.05 -5.59 20.18
C ILE A 630 -2.41 -4.33 20.97
N LYS A 631 -1.48 -3.83 21.79
CA LYS A 631 -1.65 -2.57 22.53
C LYS A 631 -1.03 -1.40 21.78
N VAL A 632 -1.69 -0.25 21.90
CA VAL A 632 -1.06 1.07 21.87
C VAL A 632 -0.76 1.48 23.32
N HIS A 633 0.39 2.15 23.50
CA HIS A 633 0.77 2.90 24.69
C HIS A 633 0.90 4.37 24.29
#